data_AF-A0A0S7ZEL0-F1
#
_entry.id   AF-A0A0S7ZEL0-F1
#
_cell.length_a   1.000
_cell.length_b   1.000
_cell.length_c   1.000
_cell.angle_alpha   90.00
_cell.angle_beta   90.00
_cell.angle_gamma   90.00
#
_symmetry.space_group_name_H-M   'P 1'
#
loop_
_entity.id
_entity.type
_entity.pdbx_description
1 polymer ?
#
loop_
_entity_poly.entity_id
_entity_poly.type
_entity_poly.pdbx_seq_one_letter_code
_entity_poly.pdbx_strand_id
1 'polypeptide(L)'
;MIQRYHRRNGSRGATLLELLVYLGLVGFILLAATMFAFEFVAANAKIAAIDEVTRNGRFGLARMALETRVAASIDTVSSVFGSHPGTLALDMDDAGIDPTVFTVSSGTLYVQQGAGAQLPLTSSKVEVTDFVVENVSTGNKTKAVRLNLTLRYRSGGLQDLVAESTFEVTARVRKGDGFLN
;
A
#
# COMPACT_ATOMS: atom_id res chain seq x y z
N MET A 1 -65.17 56.94 -25.29
CA MET A 1 -65.29 55.49 -25.51
C MET A 1 -63.91 54.87 -25.30
N ILE A 2 -63.60 54.35 -24.11
CA ILE A 2 -62.35 53.63 -23.82
C ILE A 2 -62.71 52.44 -22.94
N GLN A 3 -62.59 51.23 -23.46
CA GLN A 3 -62.93 49.99 -22.76
C GLN A 3 -61.65 49.42 -22.12
N ARG A 4 -61.54 49.48 -20.79
CA ARG A 4 -60.43 48.90 -20.01
C ARG A 4 -60.60 47.39 -19.88
N TYR A 5 -59.74 46.60 -20.53
CA TYR A 5 -59.62 45.17 -20.27
C TYR A 5 -58.92 44.93 -18.93
N HIS A 6 -59.64 44.37 -17.96
CA HIS A 6 -59.04 43.86 -16.71
C HIS A 6 -58.36 42.51 -17.00
N ARG A 7 -57.02 42.50 -16.98
CA ARG A 7 -56.26 41.24 -16.88
C ARG A 7 -56.48 40.64 -15.49
N ARG A 8 -57.24 39.55 -15.41
CA ARG A 8 -57.25 38.69 -14.22
C ARG A 8 -55.95 37.89 -14.19
N ASN A 9 -54.98 38.33 -13.39
CA ASN A 9 -53.90 37.45 -12.95
C ASN A 9 -54.48 36.47 -11.92
N GLY A 10 -54.87 35.29 -12.38
CA GLY A 10 -55.22 34.18 -11.50
C GLY A 10 -53.95 33.52 -10.98
N SER A 11 -53.59 33.79 -9.73
CA SER A 11 -52.66 32.97 -8.96
C SER A 11 -53.30 31.59 -8.77
N ARG A 12 -52.98 30.66 -9.66
CA ARG A 12 -53.39 29.25 -9.54
C ARG A 12 -52.65 28.64 -8.35
N GLY A 13 -53.39 28.25 -7.31
CA GLY A 13 -52.83 27.50 -6.18
C GLY A 13 -52.37 26.10 -6.62
N ALA A 14 -51.30 25.61 -6.01
CA ALA A 14 -50.78 24.26 -6.27
C ALA A 14 -51.84 23.20 -5.96
N THR A 15 -51.95 22.18 -6.81
CA THR A 15 -52.89 21.08 -6.57
C THR A 15 -52.28 20.06 -5.60
N LEU A 16 -53.11 19.36 -4.81
CA LEU A 16 -52.64 18.29 -3.92
C LEU A 16 -51.91 17.18 -4.69
N LEU A 17 -52.38 16.86 -5.90
CA LEU A 17 -51.74 15.87 -6.76
C LEU A 17 -50.33 16.29 -7.19
N GLU A 18 -50.15 17.57 -7.54
CA GLU A 18 -48.84 18.12 -7.92
C GLU A 18 -47.84 18.06 -6.76
N LEU A 19 -48.30 18.36 -5.53
CA LEU A 19 -47.47 18.20 -4.33
C LEU A 19 -47.04 16.74 -4.10
N LEU A 20 -47.96 15.78 -4.28
CA LEU A 20 -47.65 14.35 -4.14
C LEU A 20 -46.63 13.88 -5.18
N VAL A 21 -46.75 14.35 -6.43
CA VAL A 21 -45.79 14.04 -7.48
C VAL A 21 -44.41 14.61 -7.15
N TYR A 22 -44.33 15.85 -6.65
CA TYR A 22 -43.05 16.43 -6.22
C TYR A 22 -42.43 15.70 -5.04
N LEU A 23 -43.22 15.30 -4.04
CA LEU A 23 -42.74 14.50 -2.91
C LEU A 23 -42.19 13.14 -3.37
N GLY A 24 -42.89 12.47 -4.30
CA GLY A 24 -42.44 11.21 -4.87
C GLY A 24 -41.13 11.36 -5.64
N LEU A 25 -41.01 12.41 -6.48
CA LEU A 25 -39.79 12.70 -7.24
C LEU A 25 -38.61 13.00 -6.31
N VAL A 26 -38.81 13.86 -5.31
CA VAL A 26 -37.78 14.20 -4.32
C VAL A 26 -37.37 12.96 -3.52
N GLY A 27 -38.33 12.15 -3.07
CA GLY A 27 -38.06 10.90 -2.36
C GLY A 27 -37.21 9.93 -3.20
N PHE A 28 -37.53 9.79 -4.48
CA PHE A 28 -36.74 8.96 -5.41
C PHE A 28 -35.30 9.48 -5.58
N ILE A 29 -35.12 10.79 -5.75
CA ILE A 29 -33.79 11.41 -5.88
C ILE A 29 -32.97 11.22 -4.60
N LEU A 30 -33.58 11.42 -3.43
CA LEU A 30 -32.91 11.25 -2.14
C LEU A 30 -32.47 9.80 -1.90
N LEU A 31 -33.29 8.83 -2.30
CA LEU A 31 -32.95 7.42 -2.23
C LEU A 31 -31.72 7.10 -3.09
N ALA A 32 -31.72 7.54 -4.36
CA ALA A 32 -30.60 7.35 -5.26
C ALA A 32 -29.32 8.03 -4.75
N ALA A 33 -29.42 9.27 -4.25
CA ALA A 33 -28.29 10.00 -3.68
C ALA A 33 -27.70 9.29 -2.45
N THR A 34 -28.54 8.68 -1.63
CA THR A 34 -28.12 7.94 -0.44
C THR A 34 -27.38 6.67 -0.82
N MET A 35 -27.88 5.91 -1.80
CA MET A 35 -27.18 4.73 -2.33
C MET A 35 -25.79 5.10 -2.86
N PHE A 36 -25.71 6.17 -3.66
CA PHE A 36 -24.44 6.67 -4.18
C PHE A 36 -23.48 7.11 -3.07
N ALA A 37 -23.98 7.75 -2.01
CA ALA A 37 -23.16 8.18 -0.89
C ALA A 37 -22.49 6.98 -0.18
N PHE A 38 -23.21 5.87 0.01
CA PHE A 38 -22.64 4.66 0.60
C PHE A 38 -21.56 4.03 -0.27
N GLU A 39 -21.80 3.94 -1.59
CA GLU A 39 -20.79 3.44 -2.54
C GLU A 39 -19.54 4.31 -2.53
N PHE A 40 -19.70 5.63 -2.47
CA PHE A 40 -18.58 6.56 -2.40
C PHE A 40 -17.73 6.35 -1.14
N VAL A 41 -18.35 6.16 0.03
CA VAL A 41 -17.62 5.90 1.28
C VAL A 41 -16.86 4.58 1.20
N ALA A 42 -17.49 3.51 0.70
CA ALA A 42 -16.84 2.22 0.53
C ALA A 42 -15.64 2.30 -0.42
N ALA A 43 -15.79 3.03 -1.54
CA ALA A 43 -14.71 3.25 -2.50
C ALA A 43 -13.51 3.98 -1.88
N ASN A 44 -13.75 5.03 -1.07
CA ASN A 44 -12.68 5.75 -0.39
C ASN A 44 -11.92 4.87 0.61
N ALA A 45 -12.63 4.03 1.37
CA ALA A 45 -11.99 3.11 2.30
C ALA A 45 -11.08 2.10 1.57
N LYS A 46 -11.53 1.59 0.42
CA LYS A 46 -10.73 0.70 -0.43
C LYS A 46 -9.49 1.40 -1.00
N ILE A 47 -9.63 2.64 -1.46
CA ILE A 47 -8.49 3.44 -1.94
C ILE A 47 -7.45 3.62 -0.84
N ALA A 48 -7.89 3.96 0.39
CA ALA A 48 -6.99 4.12 1.53
C ALA A 48 -6.22 2.82 1.86
N ALA A 49 -6.87 1.66 1.75
CA ALA A 49 -6.23 0.36 1.95
C ALA A 49 -5.16 0.06 0.91
N ILE A 50 -5.44 0.32 -0.38
CA ILE A 50 -4.49 0.17 -1.48
C ILE A 50 -3.29 1.10 -1.29
N ASP A 51 -3.54 2.35 -0.90
CA ASP A 51 -2.50 3.34 -0.64
C ASP A 51 -1.58 2.92 0.50
N GLU A 52 -2.13 2.41 1.61
CA GLU A 52 -1.35 1.93 2.75
C GLU A 52 -0.45 0.75 2.35
N VAL A 53 -0.99 -0.26 1.67
CA VAL A 53 -0.22 -1.41 1.17
C VAL A 53 0.90 -0.95 0.23
N THR A 54 0.58 -0.05 -0.70
CA THR A 54 1.54 0.45 -1.70
C THR A 54 2.66 1.27 -1.08
N ARG A 55 2.36 2.16 -0.14
CA ARG A 55 3.37 2.98 0.54
C ARG A 55 4.32 2.12 1.38
N ASN A 56 3.78 1.20 2.17
CA ASN A 56 4.58 0.30 3.01
C ASN A 56 5.45 -0.64 2.15
N GLY A 57 4.91 -1.22 1.08
CA GLY A 57 5.66 -2.11 0.19
C GLY A 57 6.78 -1.42 -0.55
N ARG A 58 6.51 -0.24 -1.12
CA ARG A 58 7.54 0.57 -1.78
C ARG A 58 8.62 1.03 -0.82
N PHE A 59 8.25 1.47 0.38
CA PHE A 59 9.22 1.88 1.40
C PHE A 59 10.10 0.72 1.84
N GLY A 60 9.51 -0.42 2.20
CA GLY A 60 10.25 -1.61 2.63
C GLY A 60 11.23 -2.10 1.58
N LEU A 61 10.80 -2.24 0.32
CA LEU A 61 11.68 -2.64 -0.77
C LEU A 61 12.75 -1.60 -1.10
N ALA A 62 12.39 -0.31 -1.13
CA ALA A 62 13.36 0.75 -1.42
C ALA A 62 14.45 0.78 -0.35
N ARG A 63 14.08 0.58 0.93
CA ARG A 63 15.04 0.47 2.04
C ARG A 63 15.94 -0.74 1.87
N MET A 64 15.39 -1.94 1.64
CA MET A 64 16.21 -3.15 1.41
C MET A 64 17.14 -3.02 0.19
N ALA A 65 16.64 -2.47 -0.92
CA ALA A 65 17.43 -2.28 -2.12
C ALA A 65 18.55 -1.24 -1.93
N LEU A 66 18.28 -0.17 -1.15
CA LEU A 66 19.28 0.81 -0.78
C LEU A 66 20.39 0.18 0.07
N GLU A 67 20.04 -0.51 1.14
CA GLU A 67 21.03 -1.17 2.02
C GLU A 67 21.84 -2.21 1.24
N THR A 68 21.19 -3.02 0.42
CA THR A 68 21.88 -4.00 -0.45
C THR A 68 22.89 -3.32 -1.37
N ARG A 69 22.58 -2.12 -1.88
CA ARG A 69 23.47 -1.39 -2.79
C ARG A 69 24.72 -0.88 -2.09
N VAL A 70 24.60 -0.44 -0.84
CA VAL A 70 25.69 0.15 -0.05
C VAL A 70 26.42 -0.86 0.83
N ALA A 71 25.91 -2.09 0.95
CA ALA A 71 26.56 -3.19 1.65
C ALA A 71 27.94 -3.50 1.07
N ALA A 72 28.80 -4.09 1.91
CA ALA A 72 30.07 -4.67 1.49
C ALA A 72 29.84 -6.02 0.78
N SER A 73 28.97 -6.87 1.33
CA SER A 73 28.56 -8.15 0.76
C SER A 73 27.18 -8.58 1.24
N ILE A 74 26.65 -9.65 0.62
CA ILE A 74 25.48 -10.36 1.10
C ILE A 74 25.98 -11.53 1.94
N ASP A 75 25.58 -11.59 3.21
CA ASP A 75 25.89 -12.72 4.08
C ASP A 75 25.00 -13.90 3.68
N THR A 76 25.59 -14.83 2.92
CA THR A 76 24.87 -16.02 2.44
C THR A 76 24.63 -17.07 3.52
N VAL A 77 25.30 -16.98 4.67
CA VAL A 77 25.18 -17.92 5.79
C VAL A 77 24.00 -17.52 6.67
N SER A 78 23.87 -16.23 6.99
CA SER A 78 22.78 -15.72 7.83
C SER A 78 21.50 -15.40 7.03
N SER A 79 21.60 -15.30 5.70
CA SER A 79 20.42 -15.13 4.84
C SER A 79 19.68 -16.44 4.60
N VAL A 80 18.35 -16.36 4.48
CA VAL A 80 17.47 -17.49 4.14
C VAL A 80 16.84 -17.19 2.79
N PHE A 81 17.23 -17.97 1.77
CA PHE A 81 16.82 -17.77 0.38
C PHE A 81 15.76 -18.78 -0.08
N GLY A 82 14.88 -18.37 -0.99
CA GLY A 82 13.93 -19.25 -1.69
C GLY A 82 12.77 -19.76 -0.84
N SER A 83 12.57 -19.23 0.37
CA SER A 83 11.48 -19.59 1.27
C SER A 83 10.83 -18.37 1.90
N HIS A 84 9.59 -18.52 2.38
CA HIS A 84 8.90 -17.56 3.22
C HIS A 84 8.76 -18.11 4.66
N PRO A 85 9.06 -17.31 5.70
CA PRO A 85 9.72 -16.01 5.61
C PRO A 85 11.19 -16.16 5.22
N GLY A 86 11.62 -15.35 4.26
CA GLY A 86 13.04 -15.18 3.92
C GLY A 86 13.76 -14.33 4.96
N THR A 87 15.07 -14.27 4.84
CA THR A 87 15.92 -13.36 5.63
C THR A 87 16.99 -12.81 4.71
N LEU A 88 17.18 -11.49 4.72
CA LEU A 88 18.28 -10.82 4.03
C LEU A 88 19.24 -10.28 5.08
N ALA A 89 20.42 -10.87 5.16
CA ALA A 89 21.53 -10.38 5.97
C ALA A 89 22.60 -9.75 5.05
N LEU A 90 23.04 -8.55 5.42
CA LEU A 90 24.01 -7.78 4.68
C LEU A 90 25.21 -7.46 5.57
N ASP A 91 26.41 -7.69 5.05
CA ASP A 91 27.64 -7.23 5.67
C ASP A 91 27.84 -5.76 5.32
N MET A 92 28.07 -4.91 6.32
CA MET A 92 28.24 -3.47 6.16
C MET A 92 29.67 -3.06 6.52
N ASP A 93 30.21 -2.04 5.84
CA ASP A 93 31.55 -1.53 6.18
C ASP A 93 31.58 -0.81 7.55
N ASP A 94 30.44 -0.24 7.96
CA ASP A 94 30.30 0.44 9.24
C ASP A 94 29.88 -0.54 10.34
N ALA A 95 30.78 -0.77 11.30
CA ALA A 95 30.57 -1.66 12.44
C ALA A 95 29.36 -1.29 13.31
N GLY A 96 28.87 -0.04 13.28
CA GLY A 96 27.67 0.36 14.00
C GLY A 96 26.38 -0.24 13.44
N ILE A 97 26.38 -0.61 12.15
CA ILE A 97 25.22 -1.15 11.44
C ILE A 97 25.47 -2.55 10.86
N ASP A 98 26.66 -3.11 11.08
CA ASP A 98 27.05 -4.45 10.65
C ASP A 98 26.71 -5.52 11.72
N PRO A 99 25.94 -6.57 11.41
CA PRO A 99 25.22 -6.80 10.15
C PRO A 99 23.92 -6.00 10.09
N THR A 100 23.47 -5.66 8.88
CA THR A 100 22.10 -5.15 8.65
C THR A 100 21.21 -6.29 8.19
N VAL A 101 20.19 -6.61 8.99
CA VAL A 101 19.35 -7.81 8.81
C VAL A 101 17.89 -7.44 8.65
N PHE A 102 17.25 -7.95 7.60
CA PHE A 102 15.83 -7.84 7.35
C PHE A 102 15.13 -9.17 7.61
N THR A 103 14.11 -9.14 8.45
CA THR A 103 13.33 -10.32 8.84
C THR A 103 11.84 -9.99 8.88
N VAL A 104 11.02 -11.02 8.79
CA VAL A 104 9.58 -10.90 9.02
C VAL A 104 9.23 -11.67 10.29
N SER A 105 8.55 -10.99 11.22
CA SER A 105 8.02 -11.60 12.44
C SER A 105 6.59 -11.13 12.65
N SER A 106 5.67 -12.06 12.93
CA SER A 106 4.24 -11.77 13.16
C SER A 106 3.58 -10.92 12.05
N GLY A 107 4.03 -11.09 10.81
CA GLY A 107 3.54 -10.34 9.64
C GLY A 107 4.06 -8.89 9.56
N THR A 108 5.09 -8.51 10.32
CA THR A 108 5.73 -7.20 10.21
C THR A 108 7.14 -7.36 9.68
N LEU A 109 7.53 -6.53 8.70
CA LEU A 109 8.90 -6.46 8.20
C LEU A 109 9.73 -5.60 9.16
N TYR A 110 10.88 -6.12 9.57
CA TYR A 110 11.81 -5.45 10.46
C TYR A 110 13.16 -5.23 9.77
N VAL A 111 13.87 -4.20 10.24
CA VAL A 111 15.31 -4.04 10.04
C VAL A 111 16.01 -4.02 11.39
N GLN A 112 17.12 -4.73 11.48
CA GLN A 112 18.06 -4.65 12.59
C GLN A 112 19.40 -4.19 12.04
N GLN A 113 20.06 -3.25 12.72
CA GLN A 113 21.39 -2.78 12.34
C GLN A 113 22.34 -3.04 13.50
N GLY A 114 23.39 -3.83 13.24
CA GLY A 114 24.34 -4.30 14.24
C GLY A 114 23.65 -4.95 15.45
N ALA A 115 24.13 -4.59 16.64
CA ALA A 115 23.56 -5.04 17.92
C ALA A 115 22.32 -4.23 18.36
N GLY A 116 21.79 -3.34 17.51
CA GLY A 116 20.63 -2.53 17.80
C GLY A 116 19.32 -3.33 17.89
N ALA A 117 18.27 -2.69 18.40
CA ALA A 117 16.94 -3.27 18.43
C ALA A 117 16.33 -3.39 17.02
N GLN A 118 15.43 -4.35 16.84
CA GLN A 118 14.66 -4.47 15.62
C GLN A 118 13.67 -3.29 15.48
N LEU A 119 13.67 -2.64 14.33
CA LEU A 119 12.78 -1.54 13.99
C LEU A 119 11.78 -1.97 12.92
N PRO A 120 10.46 -1.74 13.12
CA PRO A 120 9.46 -2.09 12.13
C PRO A 120 9.55 -1.15 10.92
N LEU A 121 9.55 -1.72 9.72
CA LEU A 121 9.49 -1.00 8.44
C LEU A 121 8.08 -0.90 7.87
N THR A 122 7.16 -1.73 8.36
CA THR A 122 5.76 -1.74 7.94
C THR A 122 4.85 -1.35 9.11
N SER A 123 3.78 -0.62 8.82
CA SER A 123 2.78 -0.22 9.82
C SER A 123 1.95 -1.41 10.31
N SER A 124 1.25 -1.25 11.44
CA SER A 124 0.33 -2.25 11.97
C SER A 124 -0.94 -2.46 11.12
N LYS A 125 -1.20 -1.56 10.16
CA LYS A 125 -2.35 -1.64 9.25
C LYS A 125 -2.14 -2.63 8.10
N VAL A 126 -0.91 -3.06 7.89
CA VAL A 126 -0.56 -4.05 6.87
C VAL A 126 0.06 -5.28 7.53
N GLU A 127 0.06 -6.37 6.78
CA GLU A 127 0.77 -7.57 7.14
C GLU A 127 1.54 -8.11 5.92
N VAL A 128 2.74 -8.57 6.17
CA VAL A 128 3.56 -9.28 5.18
C VAL A 128 3.01 -10.71 5.08
N THR A 129 2.45 -11.04 3.93
CA THR A 129 1.91 -12.38 3.63
C THR A 129 2.92 -13.25 2.89
N ASP A 130 3.86 -12.63 2.20
CA ASP A 130 4.98 -13.33 1.58
C ASP A 130 6.22 -12.44 1.58
N PHE A 131 7.38 -13.03 1.85
CA PHE A 131 8.67 -12.37 1.80
C PHE A 131 9.69 -13.43 1.42
N VAL A 132 10.21 -13.33 0.20
CA VAL A 132 11.17 -14.27 -0.37
C VAL A 132 12.37 -13.49 -0.87
N VAL A 133 13.55 -13.96 -0.50
CA VAL A 133 14.83 -13.46 -0.99
C VAL A 133 15.40 -14.52 -1.91
N GLU A 134 15.78 -14.16 -3.14
CA GLU A 134 16.47 -15.05 -4.06
C GLU A 134 17.88 -14.54 -4.30
N ASN A 135 18.86 -15.44 -4.22
CA ASN A 135 20.22 -15.12 -4.63
C ASN A 135 20.32 -15.25 -6.16
N VAL A 136 20.53 -14.13 -6.85
CA VAL A 136 20.66 -14.06 -8.32
C VAL A 136 22.09 -13.65 -8.73
N SER A 137 23.05 -13.91 -7.86
CA SER A 137 24.47 -13.64 -8.10
C SER A 137 25.01 -14.50 -9.25
N THR A 138 25.84 -13.92 -10.11
CA THR A 138 26.48 -14.61 -11.24
C THR A 138 27.98 -14.84 -10.97
N GLY A 139 28.29 -16.06 -10.51
CA GLY A 139 29.65 -16.46 -10.15
C GLY A 139 30.29 -15.52 -9.11
N ASN A 140 31.56 -15.18 -9.31
CA ASN A 140 32.30 -14.29 -8.41
C ASN A 140 32.28 -12.80 -8.83
N LYS A 141 31.55 -12.43 -9.90
CA LYS A 141 31.60 -11.08 -10.48
C LYS A 141 30.45 -10.17 -10.06
N THR A 142 29.30 -10.73 -9.68
CA THR A 142 28.13 -9.93 -9.30
C THR A 142 27.49 -10.54 -8.07
N LYS A 143 27.29 -9.71 -7.04
CA LYS A 143 26.53 -10.05 -5.84
C LYS A 143 25.19 -9.35 -5.89
N ALA A 144 24.12 -10.11 -6.08
CA ALA A 144 22.77 -9.57 -6.28
C ALA A 144 21.71 -10.47 -5.67
N VAL A 145 20.64 -9.83 -5.18
CA VAL A 145 19.44 -10.49 -4.65
C VAL A 145 18.20 -9.95 -5.35
N ARG A 146 17.25 -10.84 -5.61
CA ARG A 146 15.86 -10.47 -5.92
C ARG A 146 15.06 -10.55 -4.63
N LEU A 147 14.28 -9.52 -4.38
CA LEU A 147 13.44 -9.36 -3.20
C LEU A 147 11.99 -9.36 -3.66
N ASN A 148 11.23 -10.33 -3.19
CA ASN A 148 9.79 -10.44 -3.41
C ASN A 148 9.09 -10.19 -2.07
N LEU A 149 8.19 -9.22 -2.05
CA LEU A 149 7.45 -8.81 -0.85
C LEU A 149 5.97 -8.69 -1.20
N THR A 150 5.13 -9.50 -0.57
CA THR A 150 3.67 -9.38 -0.66
C THR A 150 3.12 -8.84 0.65
N LEU A 151 2.29 -7.81 0.54
CA LEU A 151 1.67 -7.13 1.66
C LEU A 151 0.16 -7.12 1.47
N ARG A 152 -0.56 -7.37 2.56
CA ARG A 152 -2.01 -7.31 2.65
C ARG A 152 -2.46 -6.29 3.69
N TYR A 153 -3.55 -5.59 3.41
CA TYR A 153 -4.19 -4.71 4.38
C TYR A 153 -4.90 -5.53 5.46
N ARG A 154 -4.71 -5.20 6.74
CA ARG A 154 -5.46 -5.81 7.85
C ARG A 154 -6.86 -5.19 7.91
N SER A 155 -7.80 -5.83 7.24
CA SER A 155 -9.19 -5.34 7.13
C SER A 155 -10.04 -5.53 8.39
N GLY A 156 -9.50 -6.10 9.47
CA GLY A 156 -10.24 -6.33 10.72
C GLY A 156 -11.47 -7.25 10.56
N GLY A 157 -11.51 -8.07 9.51
CA GLY A 157 -12.63 -8.96 9.18
C GLY A 157 -13.59 -8.42 8.12
N LEU A 158 -13.38 -7.20 7.60
CA LEU A 158 -14.14 -6.66 6.48
C LEU A 158 -13.65 -7.27 5.16
N GLN A 159 -14.45 -8.16 4.57
CA GLN A 159 -14.08 -8.85 3.32
C GLN A 159 -13.97 -7.90 2.12
N ASP A 160 -14.66 -6.75 2.15
CA ASP A 160 -14.65 -5.75 1.07
C ASP A 160 -13.38 -4.87 1.05
N LEU A 161 -12.55 -4.95 2.11
CA LEU A 161 -11.33 -4.16 2.28
C LEU A 161 -10.05 -4.97 2.05
N VAL A 162 -10.11 -5.98 1.18
CA VAL A 162 -8.93 -6.75 0.78
C VAL A 162 -8.15 -5.97 -0.27
N ALA A 163 -7.04 -5.38 0.18
CA ALA A 163 -5.98 -4.88 -0.70
C ALA A 163 -4.74 -5.75 -0.46
N GLU A 164 -4.22 -6.36 -1.52
CA GLU A 164 -2.99 -7.14 -1.49
C GLU A 164 -2.18 -6.81 -2.73
N SER A 165 -0.88 -6.58 -2.55
CA SER A 165 0.04 -6.28 -3.64
C SER A 165 1.36 -6.98 -3.42
N THR A 166 1.88 -7.58 -4.49
CA THR A 166 3.23 -8.12 -4.55
C THR A 166 4.15 -7.09 -5.20
N PHE A 167 5.31 -6.89 -4.61
CA PHE A 167 6.35 -6.02 -5.11
C PHE A 167 7.64 -6.82 -5.29
N GLU A 168 8.32 -6.58 -6.40
CA GLU A 168 9.60 -7.22 -6.72
C GLU A 168 10.65 -6.15 -7.00
N VAL A 169 11.87 -6.35 -6.47
CA VAL A 169 13.03 -5.55 -6.87
C VAL A 169 14.28 -6.43 -6.90
N THR A 170 15.14 -6.23 -7.90
CA THR A 170 16.49 -6.79 -7.90
C THR A 170 17.49 -5.72 -7.47
N ALA A 171 18.26 -6.02 -6.44
CA ALA A 171 19.30 -5.14 -5.93
C ALA A 171 20.67 -5.82 -6.03
N ARG A 172 21.68 -5.02 -6.37
CA ARG A 172 23.08 -5.47 -6.50
C ARG A 172 23.96 -4.69 -5.54
N VAL A 173 24.92 -5.38 -4.95
CA VAL A 173 25.99 -4.77 -4.17
C VAL A 173 26.87 -3.95 -5.10
N ARG A 174 27.10 -2.67 -4.79
CA ARG A 174 27.88 -1.78 -5.64
C ARG A 174 29.39 -2.02 -5.54
N LYS A 175 29.90 -2.33 -4.34
CA LYS A 175 31.36 -2.34 -4.08
C LYS A 175 32.06 -3.60 -4.62
N GLY A 176 31.32 -4.68 -4.87
CA GLY A 176 31.87 -5.98 -5.28
C GLY A 176 32.24 -6.12 -6.77
N ASP A 177 32.13 -5.05 -7.57
CA ASP A 177 32.37 -5.09 -9.02
C ASP A 177 33.81 -4.74 -9.45
N GLY A 178 34.69 -4.38 -8.51
CA GLY A 178 36.12 -4.20 -8.77
C GLY A 178 36.48 -3.02 -9.69
N PHE A 179 35.54 -2.10 -9.97
CA PHE A 179 35.77 -0.92 -10.81
C PHE A 179 36.24 0.32 -10.02
N LEU A 180 36.66 0.15 -8.76
CA LEU A 180 37.19 1.21 -7.90
C LEU A 180 38.60 0.90 -7.40
N ASN A 181 39.49 0.53 -8.33
CA ASN A 181 40.93 0.71 -8.22
C ASN A 181 41.41 1.46 -9.45
#